data_AF-A0AA92TJS7-F1
#
_entry.id   AF-A0AA92TJS7-F1
#
_cell.length_a   1.000
_cell.length_b   1.000
_cell.length_c   1.000
_cell.angle_alpha   90.00
_cell.angle_beta   90.00
_cell.angle_gamma   90.00
#
_symmetry.space_group_name_H-M   'P 1'
#
loop_
_entity.id
_entity.type
_entity.pdbx_description
1 polymer ?
#
loop_
_entity_poly.entity_id
_entity_poly.type
_entity_poly.pdbx_seq_one_letter_code
_entity_poly.pdbx_strand_id
1 'polypeptide(L)'
;MTDTQRNELENTLDKLFGLCYEEDGKFHQEIEEDMSWLYKTVVKWCNDCRQQVVKTMSKSMDVFYKRSSVSAFRIAALMQVLYKVEGKKSEKEIRKLVRQTYLACADRILQNMLQRWGKAFEQISAEGEGEPYHTVDYFSELPQEFSYQFLEEFLKLKELKTPARNMVCNWRRWGWLEKPAKGEDRKVLRKTQQKGTIGDGNIKKDN
;
A
#
# COMPACT_ATOMS: atom_id res chain seq x y z
N MET A 1 -25.23 3.56 -22.44
CA MET A 1 -25.46 4.49 -21.32
C MET A 1 -26.43 5.53 -21.82
N THR A 2 -27.52 5.79 -21.11
CA THR A 2 -28.53 6.78 -21.52
C THR A 2 -28.07 8.19 -21.17
N ASP A 3 -28.62 9.22 -21.83
CA ASP A 3 -28.29 10.61 -21.52
C ASP A 3 -28.66 10.99 -20.08
N THR A 4 -29.74 10.40 -19.55
CA THR A 4 -30.10 10.51 -18.13
C THR A 4 -29.01 9.97 -17.21
N GLN A 5 -28.45 8.78 -17.49
CA GLN A 5 -27.36 8.21 -16.70
C GLN A 5 -26.09 9.06 -16.77
N ARG A 6 -25.80 9.65 -17.94
CA ARG A 6 -24.65 10.55 -18.11
C ARG A 6 -24.79 11.77 -17.20
N ASN A 7 -25.94 12.44 -17.26
CA ASN A 7 -26.20 13.63 -16.44
C ASN A 7 -26.18 13.32 -14.94
N GLU A 8 -26.66 12.15 -14.52
CA GLU A 8 -26.58 11.75 -13.11
C GLU A 8 -25.14 11.50 -12.65
N LEU A 9 -24.30 10.92 -13.51
CA LEU A 9 -22.88 10.73 -13.23
C LEU A 9 -22.14 12.06 -13.15
N GLU A 10 -22.34 12.95 -14.13
CA GLU A 10 -21.73 14.28 -14.15
C GLU A 10 -22.11 15.07 -12.89
N ASN A 11 -23.39 15.11 -12.53
CA ASN A 11 -23.84 15.76 -11.30
C ASN A 11 -23.20 15.16 -10.03
N THR A 12 -23.00 13.85 -9.98
CA THR A 12 -22.38 13.20 -8.81
C THR A 12 -20.88 13.50 -8.76
N LEU A 13 -20.21 13.54 -9.92
CA LEU A 13 -18.81 13.92 -10.03
C LEU A 13 -18.60 15.36 -9.59
N ASP A 14 -19.45 16.30 -10.03
CA ASP A 14 -19.35 17.71 -9.65
C ASP A 14 -19.47 17.88 -8.12
N LYS A 15 -20.42 17.19 -7.49
CA LYS A 15 -20.54 17.18 -6.02
C LYS A 15 -19.32 16.58 -5.34
N LEU A 16 -18.73 15.52 -5.91
CA LEU A 16 -17.51 14.91 -5.38
C LEU A 16 -16.31 15.84 -5.53
N PHE A 17 -16.19 16.54 -6.67
CA PHE A 17 -15.17 17.57 -6.88
C PHE A 17 -15.30 18.71 -5.86
N GLY A 18 -16.52 19.21 -5.62
CA GLY A 18 -16.78 20.24 -4.61
C GLY A 18 -16.53 19.78 -3.16
N LEU A 19 -16.45 18.47 -2.89
CA LEU A 19 -16.03 17.94 -1.59
C LEU A 19 -14.51 17.78 -1.49
N CYS A 20 -13.83 17.58 -2.61
CA CYS A 20 -12.38 17.37 -2.64
C CYS A 20 -11.58 18.66 -2.81
N TYR A 21 -12.14 19.67 -3.49
CA TYR A 21 -11.43 20.88 -3.87
C TYR A 21 -12.19 22.16 -3.52
N GLU A 22 -11.46 23.17 -3.06
CA GLU A 22 -11.93 24.55 -2.98
C GLU A 22 -12.02 25.19 -4.38
N GLU A 23 -12.71 26.33 -4.48
CA GLU A 23 -12.86 27.08 -5.75
C GLU A 23 -11.51 27.51 -6.36
N ASP A 24 -10.46 27.64 -5.54
CA ASP A 24 -9.10 27.98 -6.00
C ASP A 24 -8.26 26.75 -6.43
N GLY A 25 -8.86 25.55 -6.41
CA GLY A 25 -8.23 24.29 -6.81
C GLY A 25 -7.36 23.64 -5.73
N LYS A 26 -7.30 24.20 -4.51
CA LYS A 26 -6.66 23.52 -3.37
C LYS A 26 -7.54 22.41 -2.83
N PHE A 27 -6.91 21.42 -2.19
CA PHE A 27 -7.65 20.36 -1.51
C PHE A 27 -8.39 20.88 -0.29
N HIS A 28 -9.62 20.43 -0.10
CA HIS A 28 -10.35 20.61 1.15
C HIS A 28 -9.68 19.87 2.31
N GLN A 29 -10.02 20.28 3.54
CA GLN A 29 -9.59 19.62 4.77
C GLN A 29 -10.06 18.15 4.80
N GLU A 30 -9.27 17.30 5.44
CA GLU A 30 -9.60 15.88 5.61
C GLU A 30 -10.99 15.71 6.24
N ILE A 31 -11.83 14.90 5.58
CA ILE A 31 -13.17 14.58 6.05
C ILE A 31 -13.08 13.29 6.86
N GLU A 32 -13.37 13.38 8.16
CA GLU A 32 -13.48 12.22 9.02
C GLU A 32 -14.89 11.62 8.94
N GLU A 33 -14.97 10.34 8.58
CA GLU A 33 -16.23 9.61 8.43
C GLU A 33 -16.40 8.59 9.55
N ASP A 34 -17.47 8.73 10.34
CA ASP A 34 -17.78 7.73 11.38
C ASP A 34 -18.20 6.39 10.75
N MET A 35 -17.35 5.40 10.98
CA MET A 35 -17.52 4.01 10.56
C MET A 35 -17.62 3.05 11.76
N SER A 36 -17.73 3.56 12.99
CA SER A 36 -17.76 2.76 14.23
C SER A 36 -18.91 1.74 14.25
N TRP A 37 -20.03 2.09 13.60
CA TRP A 37 -21.21 1.23 13.46
C TRP A 37 -20.93 -0.07 12.68
N LEU A 38 -19.90 -0.09 11.83
CA LEU A 38 -19.50 -1.28 11.06
C LEU A 38 -18.60 -2.23 11.86
N TYR A 39 -18.01 -1.75 12.96
CA TYR A 39 -17.01 -2.48 13.76
C TYR A 39 -17.46 -3.88 14.17
N LYS A 40 -18.71 -4.02 14.66
CA LYS A 40 -19.27 -5.33 15.05
C LYS A 40 -19.29 -6.32 13.88
N THR A 41 -19.56 -5.85 12.67
CA THR A 41 -19.53 -6.69 11.46
C THR A 41 -18.10 -7.09 11.10
N VAL A 42 -17.15 -6.15 11.16
CA VAL A 42 -15.73 -6.41 10.90
C VAL A 42 -15.19 -7.47 11.85
N VAL A 43 -15.37 -7.27 13.16
CA VAL A 43 -14.91 -8.20 14.20
C VAL A 43 -15.52 -9.58 14.02
N LYS A 44 -16.82 -9.66 13.75
CA LYS A 44 -17.48 -10.95 13.50
C LYS A 44 -16.85 -11.68 12.32
N TRP A 45 -16.71 -11.03 11.18
CA TRP A 45 -16.13 -11.63 9.98
C TRP A 45 -14.68 -12.08 10.20
N CYS A 46 -13.87 -11.26 10.88
CA CYS A 46 -12.49 -11.63 11.23
C CYS A 46 -12.43 -12.82 12.20
N ASN A 47 -13.34 -12.91 13.16
CA ASN A 47 -13.43 -14.05 14.07
C ASN A 47 -13.86 -15.33 13.34
N ASP A 48 -14.82 -15.24 12.42
CA ASP A 48 -15.23 -16.38 11.59
C ASP A 48 -14.05 -16.89 10.74
N CYS A 49 -13.27 -15.99 10.13
CA CYS A 49 -12.04 -16.33 9.42
C CYS A 49 -10.99 -16.95 10.34
N ARG A 50 -10.80 -16.40 11.55
CA ARG A 50 -9.87 -16.94 12.55
C ARG A 50 -10.23 -18.37 12.97
N GLN A 51 -11.53 -18.68 13.12
CA GLN A 51 -11.96 -20.04 13.40
C GLN A 51 -11.61 -20.99 12.24
N GLN A 52 -11.69 -20.54 11.00
CA GLN A 52 -11.25 -21.34 9.84
C GLN A 52 -9.73 -21.55 9.86
N VAL A 53 -8.94 -20.53 10.19
CA VAL A 53 -7.48 -20.64 10.33
C VAL A 53 -7.11 -21.69 11.37
N VAL A 54 -7.75 -21.67 12.55
CA VAL A 54 -7.46 -22.66 13.61
C VAL A 54 -7.81 -24.08 13.14
N LYS A 55 -8.84 -24.25 12.33
CA LYS A 55 -9.24 -25.55 11.79
C LYS A 55 -8.29 -26.07 10.70
N THR A 56 -7.77 -25.18 9.84
CA THR A 56 -6.97 -25.57 8.68
C THR A 56 -5.47 -25.44 8.91
N MET A 57 -5.05 -24.72 9.96
CA MET A 57 -3.67 -24.31 10.22
C MET A 57 -3.00 -23.60 9.03
N SER A 58 -3.80 -23.00 8.15
CA SER A 58 -3.30 -22.32 6.95
C SER A 58 -2.68 -20.98 7.30
N LYS A 59 -1.37 -20.84 7.06
CA LYS A 59 -0.63 -19.58 7.25
C LYS A 59 -1.07 -18.54 6.23
N SER A 60 -1.31 -18.94 4.99
CA SER A 60 -1.81 -18.06 3.93
C SER A 60 -3.17 -17.47 4.28
N MET A 61 -4.09 -18.30 4.78
CA MET A 61 -5.38 -17.83 5.30
C MET A 61 -5.19 -16.83 6.43
N ASP A 62 -4.35 -17.13 7.43
CA ASP A 62 -4.15 -16.25 8.60
C ASP A 62 -3.64 -14.86 8.22
N VAL A 63 -2.81 -14.78 7.19
CA VAL A 63 -2.28 -13.51 6.69
C VAL A 63 -3.30 -12.81 5.78
N PHE A 64 -3.94 -13.54 4.88
CA PHE A 64 -4.75 -12.94 3.83
C PHE A 64 -6.10 -12.43 4.32
N TYR A 65 -6.76 -13.04 5.32
CA TYR A 65 -8.04 -12.53 5.79
C TYR A 65 -7.90 -11.13 6.41
N LYS A 66 -6.82 -10.88 7.17
CA LYS A 66 -6.52 -9.56 7.78
C LYS A 66 -6.34 -8.49 6.71
N ARG A 67 -5.57 -8.80 5.65
CA ARG A 67 -5.35 -7.90 4.50
C ARG A 67 -6.64 -7.65 3.70
N SER A 68 -7.44 -8.69 3.53
CA SER A 68 -8.73 -8.61 2.84
C SER A 68 -9.71 -7.73 3.60
N SER A 69 -9.78 -7.85 4.93
CA SER A 69 -10.62 -7.01 5.79
C SER A 69 -10.26 -5.52 5.65
N VAL A 70 -8.98 -5.15 5.73
CA VAL A 70 -8.54 -3.75 5.57
C VAL A 70 -8.91 -3.21 4.19
N SER A 71 -8.70 -3.99 3.14
CA SER A 71 -9.03 -3.59 1.77
C SER A 71 -10.54 -3.40 1.58
N ALA A 72 -11.34 -4.34 2.11
CA ALA A 72 -12.79 -4.25 2.07
C ALA A 72 -13.34 -3.07 2.89
N PHE A 73 -12.72 -2.76 4.03
CA PHE A 73 -13.08 -1.61 4.85
C PHE A 73 -12.86 -0.29 4.12
N ARG A 74 -11.72 -0.13 3.42
CA ARG A 74 -11.45 1.06 2.57
C ARG A 74 -12.48 1.23 1.47
N ILE A 75 -12.87 0.14 0.80
CA ILE A 75 -13.93 0.17 -0.22
C ILE A 75 -15.27 0.55 0.42
N ALA A 76 -15.60 -0.01 1.58
CA ALA A 76 -16.84 0.28 2.30
C ALA A 76 -16.92 1.76 2.73
N ALA A 77 -15.82 2.34 3.23
CA ALA A 77 -15.73 3.75 3.57
C ALA A 77 -15.93 4.65 2.35
N LEU A 78 -15.28 4.32 1.22
CA LEU A 78 -15.51 5.03 -0.04
C LEU A 78 -16.97 4.96 -0.48
N MET A 79 -17.62 3.80 -0.39
CA MET A 79 -19.03 3.65 -0.74
C MET A 79 -19.95 4.46 0.18
N GLN A 80 -19.64 4.56 1.48
CA GLN A 80 -20.40 5.42 2.40
C GLN A 80 -20.39 6.87 1.92
N VAL A 81 -19.21 7.40 1.60
CA VAL A 81 -19.06 8.76 1.05
C VAL A 81 -19.88 8.89 -0.23
N LEU A 82 -19.70 8.00 -1.20
CA LEU A 82 -20.40 8.08 -2.48
C LEU A 82 -21.93 8.07 -2.34
N TYR A 83 -22.49 7.26 -1.44
CA TYR A 83 -23.94 7.27 -1.22
C TYR A 83 -24.44 8.54 -0.53
N LYS A 84 -23.64 9.14 0.36
CA LYS A 84 -23.96 10.45 0.96
C LYS A 84 -23.94 11.55 -0.10
N VAL A 85 -22.93 11.56 -0.99
CA VAL A 85 -22.79 12.52 -2.10
C VAL A 85 -23.96 12.42 -3.09
N GLU A 86 -24.35 11.18 -3.43
CA GLU A 86 -25.50 10.92 -4.29
C GLU A 86 -26.78 11.54 -3.69
N GLY A 87 -26.96 11.47 -2.37
CA GLY A 87 -28.06 12.10 -1.63
C GLY A 87 -29.43 11.45 -1.85
N LYS A 88 -29.48 10.28 -2.49
CA LYS A 88 -30.72 9.57 -2.85
C LYS A 88 -31.16 8.51 -1.83
N LYS A 89 -30.34 8.21 -0.82
CA LYS A 89 -30.56 7.07 0.11
C LYS A 89 -30.57 7.56 1.55
N SER A 90 -31.45 6.97 2.35
CA SER A 90 -31.47 7.25 3.79
C SER A 90 -30.23 6.66 4.48
N GLU A 91 -29.85 7.20 5.63
CA GLU A 91 -28.70 6.71 6.39
C GLU A 91 -28.81 5.21 6.72
N LYS A 92 -30.02 4.74 7.06
CA LYS A 92 -30.28 3.32 7.34
C LYS A 92 -29.99 2.43 6.12
N GLU A 93 -30.37 2.89 4.93
CA GLU A 93 -30.10 2.18 3.67
C GLU A 93 -28.61 2.20 3.32
N ILE A 94 -27.95 3.35 3.49
CA ILE A 94 -26.51 3.49 3.28
C ILE A 94 -25.76 2.49 4.16
N ARG A 95 -26.02 2.50 5.48
CA ARG A 95 -25.37 1.57 6.43
C ARG A 95 -25.61 0.11 6.06
N LYS A 96 -26.81 -0.23 5.58
CA LYS A 96 -27.13 -1.59 5.09
C LYS A 96 -26.28 -1.96 3.87
N LEU A 97 -26.23 -1.10 2.86
CA LEU A 97 -25.47 -1.34 1.62
C LEU A 97 -23.97 -1.40 1.89
N VAL A 98 -23.42 -0.47 2.66
CA VAL A 98 -22.01 -0.43 3.03
C VAL A 98 -21.59 -1.70 3.79
N ARG A 99 -22.45 -2.21 4.69
CA ARG A 99 -22.22 -3.50 5.36
C ARG A 99 -22.14 -4.65 4.36
N GLN A 100 -23.06 -4.70 3.39
CA GLN A 100 -23.07 -5.73 2.35
C GLN A 100 -21.84 -5.63 1.46
N THR A 101 -21.44 -4.42 1.07
CA THR A 101 -20.21 -4.16 0.31
C THR A 101 -18.98 -4.68 1.06
N TYR A 102 -18.85 -4.37 2.35
CA TYR A 102 -17.75 -4.86 3.17
C TYR A 102 -17.67 -6.39 3.13
N LEU A 103 -18.76 -7.10 3.44
CA LEU A 103 -18.79 -8.56 3.48
C LEU A 103 -18.45 -9.16 2.11
N ALA A 104 -19.11 -8.69 1.05
CA ALA A 104 -18.89 -9.18 -0.31
C ALA A 104 -17.44 -8.93 -0.79
N CYS A 105 -16.87 -7.76 -0.49
CA CYS A 105 -15.49 -7.45 -0.86
C CYS A 105 -14.48 -8.25 -0.04
N ALA A 106 -14.70 -8.40 1.27
CA ALA A 106 -13.80 -9.14 2.15
C ALA A 106 -13.68 -10.59 1.70
N ASP A 107 -14.80 -11.26 1.44
CA ASP A 107 -14.83 -12.63 0.93
C ASP A 107 -14.20 -12.72 -0.45
N ARG A 108 -14.60 -11.85 -1.40
CA ARG A 108 -14.08 -11.89 -2.77
C ARG A 108 -12.58 -11.67 -2.82
N ILE A 109 -12.05 -10.70 -2.06
CA ILE A 109 -10.61 -10.42 -2.03
C ILE A 109 -9.87 -11.61 -1.42
N LEU A 110 -10.37 -12.14 -0.31
CA LEU A 110 -9.77 -13.30 0.36
C LEU A 110 -9.69 -14.51 -0.57
N GLN A 111 -10.81 -14.86 -1.21
CA GLN A 111 -10.85 -15.99 -2.15
C GLN A 111 -9.89 -15.79 -3.33
N ASN A 112 -9.83 -14.57 -3.90
CA ASN A 112 -8.87 -14.27 -4.97
C ASN A 112 -7.41 -14.38 -4.50
N MET A 113 -7.10 -13.92 -3.28
CA MET A 113 -5.75 -14.02 -2.73
C MET A 113 -5.36 -15.48 -2.48
N LEU A 114 -6.25 -16.28 -1.89
CA LEU A 114 -6.03 -17.70 -1.66
C LEU A 114 -5.87 -18.48 -2.97
N GLN A 115 -6.73 -18.21 -3.95
CA GLN A 115 -6.68 -18.90 -5.24
C GLN A 115 -5.39 -18.60 -6.00
N ARG A 116 -4.95 -17.34 -6.02
CA ARG A 116 -3.77 -16.92 -6.80
C ARG A 116 -2.45 -17.19 -6.08
N TRP A 117 -2.42 -16.99 -4.77
CA TRP A 117 -1.17 -16.93 -4.00
C TRP A 117 -1.14 -17.89 -2.82
N GLY A 118 -2.25 -18.51 -2.43
CA GLY A 118 -2.35 -19.35 -1.24
C GLY A 118 -1.31 -20.48 -1.25
N LYS A 119 -1.30 -21.28 -2.31
CA LYS A 119 -0.36 -22.41 -2.44
C LYS A 119 1.11 -21.96 -2.42
N ALA A 120 1.46 -20.93 -3.20
CA ALA A 120 2.82 -20.42 -3.24
C ALA A 120 3.25 -19.83 -1.89
N PHE A 121 2.35 -19.13 -1.20
CA PHE A 121 2.61 -18.56 0.12
C PHE A 121 2.83 -19.65 1.17
N GLU A 122 2.01 -20.72 1.16
CA GLU A 122 2.21 -21.86 2.05
C GLU A 122 3.54 -22.55 1.77
N GLN A 123 3.93 -22.75 0.51
CA GLN A 123 5.23 -23.35 0.16
C GLN A 123 6.39 -22.54 0.71
N ILE A 124 6.42 -21.23 0.46
CA ILE A 124 7.43 -20.31 1.00
C ILE A 124 7.44 -20.34 2.54
N SER A 125 6.26 -20.45 3.16
CA SER A 125 6.12 -20.45 4.61
C SER A 125 6.33 -21.83 5.26
N ALA A 126 6.26 -22.92 4.49
CA ALA A 126 6.50 -24.29 4.91
C ALA A 126 7.99 -24.63 4.84
N GLU A 127 8.73 -24.00 3.93
CA GLU A 127 10.19 -23.98 3.88
C GLU A 127 10.83 -23.24 5.07
N GLY A 128 10.11 -23.05 6.18
CA GLY A 128 10.50 -22.29 7.38
C GLY A 128 11.56 -22.95 8.28
N GLU A 129 12.57 -23.59 7.70
CA GLU A 129 13.98 -23.43 8.14
C GLU A 129 14.75 -22.45 7.21
N GLY A 130 14.07 -21.76 6.31
CA GLY A 130 14.63 -20.73 5.46
C GLY A 130 14.96 -19.51 6.31
N GLU A 131 16.18 -18.99 6.13
CA GLU A 131 16.70 -17.83 6.84
C GLU A 131 15.68 -16.68 6.86
N PRO A 132 15.63 -15.88 7.96
CA PRO A 132 14.81 -14.70 8.04
C PRO A 132 14.92 -13.90 6.74
N TYR A 133 13.83 -13.26 6.29
CA TYR A 133 13.91 -12.35 5.15
C TYR A 133 14.95 -11.26 5.44
N HIS A 134 16.18 -11.48 4.97
CA HIS A 134 17.27 -10.57 5.14
C HIS A 134 17.06 -9.47 4.12
N THR A 135 16.65 -8.29 4.61
CA THR A 135 16.93 -7.05 3.87
C THR A 135 18.44 -6.87 3.94
N VAL A 136 19.16 -7.55 3.05
CA VAL A 136 20.61 -7.42 2.96
C VAL A 136 20.89 -6.00 2.49
N ASP A 137 21.55 -5.21 3.34
CA ASP A 137 21.99 -3.87 2.99
C ASP A 137 23.20 -3.94 2.05
N TYR A 138 22.89 -4.26 0.79
CA TYR A 138 23.86 -4.26 -0.29
C TYR A 138 24.49 -2.89 -0.53
N PHE A 139 23.82 -1.80 -0.14
CA PHE A 139 24.38 -0.46 -0.31
C PHE A 139 25.58 -0.28 0.60
N SER A 140 25.52 -0.71 1.86
CA SER A 140 26.64 -0.64 2.80
C SER A 140 27.86 -1.48 2.37
N GLU A 141 27.65 -2.62 1.69
CA GLU A 141 28.74 -3.47 1.16
C GLU A 141 29.55 -2.82 0.03
N LEU A 142 28.98 -1.83 -0.67
CA LEU A 142 29.68 -1.17 -1.77
C LEU A 142 30.84 -0.29 -1.25
N PRO A 143 31.92 -0.11 -2.02
CA PRO A 143 32.93 0.89 -1.71
C PRO A 143 32.35 2.32 -1.64
N GLN A 144 33.08 3.26 -1.02
CA GLN A 144 32.69 4.68 -0.99
C GLN A 144 32.57 5.27 -2.41
N GLU A 145 33.44 4.84 -3.31
CA GLU A 145 33.38 5.15 -4.74
C GLU A 145 33.46 3.85 -5.54
N PHE A 146 32.54 3.67 -6.49
CA PHE A 146 32.47 2.47 -7.30
C PHE A 146 32.01 2.80 -8.72
N SER A 147 32.34 1.95 -9.69
CA SER A 147 31.90 2.14 -11.06
C SER A 147 30.52 1.51 -11.29
N TYR A 148 29.82 2.00 -12.30
CA TYR A 148 28.56 1.40 -12.74
C TYR A 148 28.73 -0.07 -13.17
N GLN A 149 29.86 -0.41 -13.81
CA GLN A 149 30.19 -1.79 -14.19
C GLN A 149 30.40 -2.68 -12.95
N PHE A 150 31.09 -2.17 -11.93
CA PHE A 150 31.26 -2.89 -10.66
C PHE A 150 29.90 -3.20 -10.02
N LEU A 151 28.96 -2.25 -10.05
CA LEU A 151 27.61 -2.48 -9.54
C LEU A 151 26.89 -3.59 -10.34
N GLU A 152 27.01 -3.63 -11.66
CA GLU A 152 26.40 -4.70 -12.47
C GLU A 152 26.97 -6.09 -12.15
N GLU A 153 28.29 -6.19 -11.96
CA GLU A 153 28.96 -7.43 -11.56
C GLU A 153 28.58 -7.85 -10.13
N PHE A 154 28.51 -6.89 -9.21
CA PHE A 154 28.06 -7.10 -7.83
C PHE A 154 26.63 -7.65 -7.78
N LEU A 155 25.70 -7.07 -8.56
CA LEU A 155 24.31 -7.52 -8.62
C LEU A 155 24.19 -8.93 -9.21
N LYS A 156 25.01 -9.27 -10.22
CA LYS A 156 25.06 -10.63 -10.78
C LYS A 156 25.56 -11.64 -9.75
N LEU A 157 26.62 -11.30 -9.00
CA LEU A 157 27.19 -12.17 -7.98
C LEU A 157 26.21 -12.42 -6.81
N LYS A 158 25.36 -11.43 -6.49
CA LYS A 158 24.30 -11.56 -5.48
C LYS A 158 22.98 -12.10 -6.03
N GLU A 159 22.96 -12.57 -7.28
CA GLU A 159 21.77 -13.11 -7.98
C GLU A 159 20.56 -12.14 -8.02
N LEU A 160 20.81 -10.84 -7.98
CA LEU A 160 19.77 -9.81 -7.99
C LEU A 160 19.29 -9.54 -9.42
N LYS A 161 17.98 -9.70 -9.65
CA LYS A 161 17.34 -9.45 -10.96
C LYS A 161 17.10 -7.97 -11.24
N THR A 162 17.31 -7.08 -10.27
CA THR A 162 17.08 -5.64 -10.43
C THR A 162 18.20 -5.02 -11.28
N PRO A 163 17.89 -4.29 -12.37
CA PRO A 163 18.91 -3.61 -13.15
C PRO A 163 19.64 -2.51 -12.36
N ALA A 164 20.96 -2.39 -12.52
CA ALA A 164 21.80 -1.38 -11.87
C ALA A 164 21.26 0.05 -12.06
N ARG A 165 20.69 0.35 -13.24
CA ARG A 165 20.10 1.65 -13.57
C ARG A 165 19.02 2.05 -12.56
N ASN A 166 18.15 1.10 -12.20
CA ASN A 166 17.02 1.36 -11.32
C ASN A 166 17.51 1.63 -9.89
N MET A 167 18.51 0.87 -9.43
CA MET A 167 19.18 1.07 -8.14
C MET A 167 19.80 2.46 -8.07
N VAL A 168 20.61 2.85 -9.05
CA VAL A 168 21.27 4.16 -9.11
C VAL A 168 20.25 5.31 -9.17
N CYS A 169 19.19 5.17 -9.95
CA CYS A 169 18.12 6.17 -10.02
C CYS A 169 17.46 6.38 -8.64
N ASN A 170 17.12 5.30 -7.93
CA ASN A 170 16.52 5.38 -6.61
C ASN A 170 17.49 5.96 -5.57
N TRP A 171 18.75 5.52 -5.54
CA TRP A 171 19.75 6.04 -4.61
C TRP A 171 20.06 7.52 -4.82
N ARG A 172 20.10 8.00 -6.07
CA ARG A 172 20.18 9.45 -6.34
C ARG A 172 18.94 10.21 -5.89
N ARG A 173 17.75 9.65 -6.11
CA ARG A 173 16.48 10.24 -5.64
C ARG A 173 16.45 10.36 -4.12
N TRP A 174 17.00 9.38 -3.40
CA TRP A 174 17.07 9.38 -1.94
C TRP A 174 18.30 10.10 -1.36
N GLY A 175 19.15 10.68 -2.21
CA GLY A 175 20.31 11.45 -1.77
C GLY A 175 21.48 10.62 -1.23
N TRP A 176 21.52 9.31 -1.53
CA TRP A 176 22.58 8.40 -1.10
C TRP A 176 23.78 8.40 -2.02
N LEU A 177 23.61 8.86 -3.27
CA LEU A 177 24.70 9.07 -4.21
C LEU A 177 24.85 10.55 -4.53
N GLU A 178 26.09 10.99 -4.66
CA GLU A 178 26.42 12.34 -5.10
C GLU A 178 25.96 12.58 -6.55
N LYS A 179 25.58 13.82 -6.85
CA LYS A 179 25.32 14.23 -8.23
C LYS A 179 26.68 14.43 -8.91
N PRO A 180 26.90 13.87 -10.11
CA PRO A 180 28.14 14.07 -10.82
C PRO A 180 28.34 15.57 -11.10
N ALA A 181 29.54 16.09 -10.81
CA ALA A 181 29.86 17.47 -11.10
C ALA A 181 29.95 17.72 -12.62
N LYS A 182 29.90 18.99 -13.02
CA LYS A 182 29.94 19.38 -14.44
C LYS A 182 31.33 19.03 -15.02
N GLY A 183 31.41 17.94 -15.79
CA GLY A 183 32.65 17.45 -16.41
C GLY A 183 33.19 16.13 -15.84
N GLU A 184 32.57 15.57 -14.80
CA GLU A 184 32.96 14.27 -14.26
C GLU A 184 32.40 13.09 -15.06
N ASP A 185 33.13 11.96 -15.04
CA ASP A 185 32.68 10.71 -15.64
C ASP A 185 31.45 10.18 -14.90
N ARG A 186 30.31 10.14 -15.61
CA ARG A 186 29.02 9.64 -15.10
C ARG A 186 29.05 8.14 -14.75
N LYS A 187 30.11 7.43 -15.10
CA LYS A 187 30.32 6.01 -14.80
C LYS A 187 30.81 5.76 -13.37
N VAL A 188 31.33 6.78 -12.68
CA VAL A 188 31.74 6.68 -11.28
C VAL A 188 30.58 7.14 -10.38
N LEU A 189 30.30 6.36 -9.34
CA LEU A 189 29.25 6.58 -8.37
C LEU A 189 29.89 6.74 -7.00
N ARG A 190 29.57 7.84 -6.30
CA ARG A 190 30.09 8.13 -4.97
C ARG A 190 28.96 8.15 -3.96
N LYS A 191 29.13 7.44 -2.85
CA LYS A 191 28.21 7.52 -1.72
C LYS A 191 28.28 8.90 -1.10
N THR A 192 27.15 9.46 -0.70
CA THR A 192 27.12 10.69 0.11
C THR A 192 27.75 10.39 1.46
N GLN A 193 28.77 11.13 1.89
CA GLN A 193 29.26 11.03 3.26
C GLN A 193 28.19 11.56 4.22
N GLN A 194 27.57 10.69 5.01
CA GLN A 194 26.76 11.13 6.13
C GLN A 194 27.68 11.83 7.14
N LYS A 195 27.50 13.14 7.34
CA LYS A 195 27.95 13.78 8.57
C LYS A 195 27.20 13.09 9.71
N GLY A 196 27.94 12.45 10.60
CA GLY A 196 27.36 11.69 11.71
C GLY A 196 26.40 12.55 12.53
N THR A 197 25.18 12.05 12.67
CA THR A 197 24.36 12.15 13.88
C THR A 197 23.32 11.05 13.82
N ILE A 198 23.58 9.96 14.54
CA ILE A 198 22.49 9.31 15.27
C ILE A 198 22.13 10.29 16.39
N GLY A 199 20.92 10.81 16.37
CA GLY A 199 20.40 11.73 17.37
C GLY A 199 18.89 11.78 17.28
N ASP A 200 18.24 11.43 18.39
CA ASP A 200 16.80 11.30 18.57
C ASP A 200 15.95 12.45 18.02
N GLY A 201 14.74 12.09 17.60
CA GLY A 201 13.54 12.89 17.82
C GLY A 201 13.29 14.06 16.86
N ASN A 202 12.25 13.91 16.04
CA ASN A 202 11.21 14.94 16.02
C ASN A 202 9.86 14.36 15.63
N ILE A 203 9.14 13.89 16.66
CA ILE A 203 7.68 13.93 16.67
C ILE A 203 7.31 15.40 16.57
N LYS A 204 6.76 15.82 15.45
CA LYS A 204 6.02 17.08 15.40
C LYS A 204 4.73 16.88 16.20
N LYS A 205 4.67 17.50 17.37
CA LYS A 205 3.42 17.96 17.96
C LYS A 205 3.08 19.26 17.24
N ASP A 206 1.97 19.27 16.53
CA ASP A 206 1.36 20.52 16.08
C ASP A 206 0.37 20.98 17.19
N ASN A 207 0.35 22.30 17.38
CA ASN A 207 -0.28 23.06 18.46
C ASN A 207 -1.77 22.79 18.67
#